data_AF-A0A920ALY2-F1
#
_entry.id   AF-A0A920ALY2-F1
#
_cell.length_a   1.000
_cell.length_b   1.000
_cell.length_c   1.000
_cell.angle_alpha   90.00
_cell.angle_beta   90.00
_cell.angle_gamma   90.00
#
_symmetry.space_group_name_H-M   'P 1'
#
loop_
_entity.id
_entity.type
_entity.pdbx_description
1 polymer ?
#
loop_
_entity_poly.entity_id
_entity_poly.type
_entity_poly.pdbx_seq_one_letter_code
_entity_poly.pdbx_strand_id
1 'polypeptide(L)' 'MNSLVKGNTGDWEIVIGIEVHAQIISNSKLFFGSSTSFGADHNTQVSFVGWESLECYLLLIQYVLGQAIKTD' A
#
# COMPACT_ATOMS: atom_id res chain seq x y z
N MET A 1 27.65 -15.67 -11.56
CA MET A 1 27.83 -15.59 -13.04
C MET A 1 27.02 -14.40 -13.50
N ASN A 2 27.68 -13.32 -13.91
CA ASN A 2 26.98 -12.14 -14.43
C ASN A 2 26.64 -12.41 -15.90
N SER A 3 25.35 -12.44 -16.24
CA SER A 3 24.90 -12.59 -17.63
C SER A 3 25.04 -11.25 -18.36
N LEU A 4 26.23 -10.96 -18.88
CA LEU A 4 26.47 -9.79 -19.72
C LEU A 4 25.87 -10.00 -21.11
N VAL A 5 25.19 -8.98 -21.63
CA VAL A 5 24.60 -8.95 -22.96
C VAL A 5 25.57 -8.28 -23.93
N LYS A 6 25.89 -8.97 -25.04
CA LYS A 6 26.73 -8.41 -26.10
C LYS A 6 25.94 -7.34 -26.88
N GLY A 7 26.36 -6.09 -26.78
CA GLY A 7 25.85 -4.97 -27.57
C GLY A 7 26.84 -4.51 -28.64
N ASN A 8 26.42 -3.60 -29.51
CA ASN A 8 27.24 -3.10 -30.62
C ASN A 8 28.46 -2.29 -30.17
N THR A 9 28.44 -1.76 -28.94
CA THR A 9 29.50 -0.92 -28.35
C THR A 9 30.27 -1.61 -27.21
N GLY A 10 29.92 -2.84 -26.84
CA GLY A 10 30.52 -3.55 -25.71
C GLY A 10 29.56 -4.47 -24.97
N ASP A 11 30.01 -5.01 -23.84
CA ASP A 11 29.20 -5.83 -22.94
C ASP A 11 28.34 -4.95 -22.02
N TRP A 12 27.08 -5.32 -21.85
CA TRP A 12 26.09 -4.59 -21.06
C TRP A 12 25.51 -5.47 -19.94
N GLU A 13 25.15 -4.86 -18.81
CA GLU A 13 24.47 -5.53 -17.70
C GLU A 13 23.00 -5.11 -17.65
N ILE A 14 22.11 -6.09 -17.51
CA ILE A 14 20.68 -5.81 -17.36
C ILE A 14 20.43 -5.48 -15.88
N VAL A 15 19.93 -4.27 -15.62
CA VAL A 15 19.48 -3.83 -14.29
C VAL A 15 17.98 -3.54 -14.37
N ILE A 16 17.19 -4.28 -13.57
CA ILE A 16 15.72 -4.13 -13.52
C ILE A 16 15.33 -3.69 -12.11
N GLY A 17 14.59 -2.58 -12.03
CA GLY A 17 13.91 -2.15 -10.81
C GLY A 17 12.41 -2.48 -10.90
N ILE A 18 11.83 -2.99 -9.82
CA ILE A 18 10.39 -3.27 -9.71
C ILE A 18 9.86 -2.55 -8.48
N GLU A 19 8.71 -1.89 -8.63
CA GLU A 19 7.91 -1.36 -7.54
C GLU A 19 6.58 -2.11 -7.49
N VAL A 20 6.21 -2.63 -6.32
CA VAL A 20 4.98 -3.41 -6.12
C VAL A 20 4.08 -2.69 -5.13
N HIS A 21 2.82 -2.48 -5.49
CA HIS A 21 1.80 -1.94 -4.60
C HIS A 21 0.91 -3.08 -4.11
N ALA A 22 0.88 -3.31 -2.81
CA ALA A 22 0.02 -4.31 -2.18
C ALA A 22 -1.03 -3.63 -1.30
N GLN A 23 -2.29 -4.04 -1.44
CA GLN A 23 -3.38 -3.53 -0.62
C GLN A 23 -3.54 -4.38 0.63
N ILE A 24 -3.52 -3.73 1.80
CA ILE A 24 -3.78 -4.40 3.07
C ILE A 24 -5.28 -4.67 3.20
N ILE A 25 -5.63 -5.91 3.53
CA ILE A 25 -7.02 -6.32 3.79
C ILE A 25 -7.42 -5.82 5.18
N SER A 26 -8.14 -4.70 5.20
CA SER A 26 -8.76 -4.11 6.39
C SER A 26 -10.25 -3.90 6.13
N ASN A 27 -11.04 -3.71 7.18
CA ASN A 27 -12.46 -3.33 7.09
C ASN A 27 -12.67 -1.80 6.96
N SER A 28 -11.60 -1.03 7.13
CA SER A 28 -11.64 0.43 7.11
C SER A 28 -10.35 1.02 6.51
N LYS A 29 -10.45 2.22 5.94
CA LYS A 29 -9.33 2.91 5.27
C LYS A 29 -8.26 3.35 6.27
N LEU A 30 -6.99 3.35 5.87
CA LEU A 30 -5.83 3.57 6.75
C LEU A 30 -5.97 4.65 7.85
N PHE A 31 -6.60 5.79 7.51
CA PHE A 31 -6.76 6.92 8.43
C PHE A 31 -8.21 7.22 8.80
N PHE A 32 -9.16 6.38 8.39
CA PHE A 32 -10.59 6.64 8.51
C PHE A 32 -11.40 5.37 8.80
N GLY A 33 -12.47 5.48 9.57
CA GLY A 33 -13.43 4.38 9.77
C GLY A 33 -14.31 4.05 8.55
N SER A 34 -14.11 4.69 7.39
CA SER A 34 -14.89 4.39 6.18
C SER A 34 -14.49 3.05 5.58
N SER A 35 -15.47 2.33 5.04
CA SER A 35 -15.27 0.99 4.48
C SER A 35 -14.29 0.97 3.31
N THR A 36 -13.62 -0.16 3.17
CA THR A 36 -12.73 -0.57 2.07
C THR A 36 -13.39 -1.65 1.19
N SER A 37 -14.68 -1.93 1.41
CA SER A 37 -15.40 -2.97 0.69
C SER A 37 -15.53 -2.64 -0.80
N PHE A 38 -15.32 -3.64 -1.65
CA PHE A 38 -15.48 -3.48 -3.08
C PHE A 38 -16.96 -3.36 -3.47
N GLY A 39 -17.26 -2.55 -4.50
CA GLY A 39 -18.58 -2.54 -5.16
C GLY A 39 -19.65 -1.62 -4.56
N ALA A 40 -19.33 -0.71 -3.64
CA ALA A 40 -20.30 0.31 -3.23
C ALA A 40 -20.46 1.42 -4.28
N ASP A 41 -21.59 2.12 -4.24
CA ASP A 41 -21.89 3.23 -5.13
C ASP A 41 -20.88 4.37 -4.99
N HIS A 42 -20.73 5.15 -6.06
CA HIS A 42 -19.80 6.28 -6.11
C HIS A 42 -19.97 7.22 -4.92
N ASN A 43 -18.85 7.57 -4.28
CA ASN A 43 -18.77 8.51 -3.16
C ASN A 43 -19.62 8.15 -1.92
N THR A 44 -20.06 6.89 -1.78
CA THR A 44 -20.81 6.45 -0.59
C THR A 44 -19.90 6.01 0.56
N GLN A 45 -18.69 5.53 0.25
CA GLN A 45 -17.72 5.10 1.25
C GLN A 45 -16.82 6.26 1.69
N VAL A 46 -17.38 7.45 1.96
CA VAL A 46 -16.64 8.63 2.40
C VAL A 46 -17.04 8.98 3.84
N SER A 47 -16.10 9.50 4.62
CA SER A 47 -16.34 9.94 5.99
C SER A 47 -16.13 11.44 6.10
N PHE A 48 -17.04 12.14 6.80
CA PHE A 48 -16.86 13.56 7.13
C PHE A 48 -15.60 13.72 7.98
N VAL A 49 -14.76 14.68 7.60
CA VAL A 49 -13.44 14.91 8.17
C VAL A 49 -13.60 15.70 9.47
N GLY A 50 -13.78 15.00 10.59
CA GLY A 50 -13.74 15.59 11.94
C GLY A 50 -12.34 15.42 12.55
N TRP A 51 -11.54 16.48 12.54
CA TRP A 51 -10.12 16.49 12.94
C TRP A 51 -9.85 16.45 14.45
N GLU A 52 -10.72 15.87 15.30
CA GLU A 52 -10.61 16.18 16.74
C GLU A 52 -10.77 15.01 17.72
N SER A 53 -10.72 13.74 17.30
CA SER A 53 -10.50 12.63 18.25
C SER A 53 -9.25 11.81 17.93
N LEU A 54 -8.17 12.10 18.66
CA LEU A 54 -6.88 11.41 18.61
C LEU A 54 -7.02 9.88 18.79
N GLU A 55 -8.05 9.44 19.50
CA GLU A 55 -8.36 8.03 19.79
C GLU A 55 -8.79 7.22 18.54
N CYS A 56 -9.39 7.86 17.52
CA CYS A 56 -9.78 7.17 16.27
C CYS A 56 -8.59 6.88 15.34
N TYR A 57 -7.51 7.66 15.40
CA TYR A 57 -6.31 7.43 14.60
C TYR A 57 -5.49 6.23 15.10
N LEU A 58 -5.41 6.05 16.43
CA LEU A 58 -4.46 5.12 17.04
C LEU A 58 -4.85 3.65 16.89
N LEU A 59 -6.14 3.31 16.97
CA LEU A 59 -6.58 1.91 16.96
C LEU A 59 -6.50 1.26 15.57
N LEU A 60 -6.73 2.02 14.49
CA LEU A 60 -6.67 1.48 13.14
C LEU A 60 -5.23 1.32 12.64
N ILE A 61 -4.36 2.28 13.00
CA ILE A 61 -2.94 2.25 12.66
C ILE A 61 -2.26 0.99 13.25
N GLN A 62 -2.62 0.55 14.46
CA GLN A 62 -2.04 -0.65 15.07
C GLN A 62 -2.30 -1.94 14.26
N TYR A 63 -3.52 -2.16 13.78
CA TYR A 63 -3.84 -3.34 12.97
C TYR A 63 -3.10 -3.33 11.63
N VAL A 64 -3.10 -2.18 10.95
CA VAL A 64 -2.43 -2.05 9.65
C VAL A 64 -0.92 -2.17 9.78
N LEU A 65 -0.31 -1.54 10.79
CA LEU A 65 1.12 -1.71 11.10
C LEU A 65 1.46 -3.17 11.41
N GLY A 66 0.62 -3.86 12.17
CA GLY A 66 0.83 -5.28 12.48
C GLY A 66 0.77 -6.19 11.25
N GLN A 67 0.00 -5.83 10.21
CA GLN A 67 0.03 -6.54 8.93
C GLN A 67 1.28 -6.17 8.13
N ALA A 68 1.62 -4.87 8.04
CA ALA A 68 2.82 -4.41 7.37
C ALA A 68 4.09 -5.10 7.88
N ILE A 69 4.28 -5.15 9.21
CA ILE A 69 5.42 -5.80 9.88
C ILE A 69 5.48 -7.32 9.61
N LYS A 70 4.34 -7.98 9.37
CA LYS A 70 4.31 -9.42 9.03
C LYS A 70 4.67 -9.70 7.58
N THR A 71 4.59 -8.69 6.71
CA THR A 71 4.89 -8.79 5.27
C THR A 71 6.31 -8.34 4.91
N ASP A 72 7.00 -7.66 5.83
CA ASP A 72 8.46 -7.42 5.78
C ASP A 72 9.24 -8.71 6.09
#